data_AF-H6SHX5-F1
#
_entry.id   AF-H6SHX5-F1
#
_cell.length_a   1.000
_cell.length_b   1.000
_cell.length_c   1.000
_cell.angle_alpha   90.00
_cell.angle_beta   90.00
_cell.angle_gamma   90.00
#
_symmetry.space_group_name_H-M   'P 1'
#
loop_
_entity.id
_entity.type
_entity.pdbx_description
1 polymer ?
#
loop_
_entity_poly.entity_id
_entity_poly.type
_entity_poly.pdbx_seq_one_letter_code
_entity_poly.pdbx_strand_id
1 'polypeptide(L)'
;MPIGVIPVDSLFSPIKKVNYQVESTRVGKRDDFDKLTFEIWTDGSIKPNDALSFAAKILVEHFKVFESADADTKFSEVMVEKEDDKKEKKLEMTIEELDLSVR
;
A
#
# COMPACT_ATOMS: atom_id res chain seq x y z
N MET A 1 12.64 26.61 29.32
CA MET A 1 11.39 27.38 29.48
C MET A 1 11.49 28.18 30.77
N PRO A 2 11.19 29.49 30.76
CA PRO A 2 11.17 30.28 31.99
C PRO A 2 10.06 29.80 32.93
N ILE A 3 10.20 30.14 34.21
CA ILE A 3 9.20 29.84 35.24
C ILE A 3 7.89 30.55 34.86
N GLY A 4 6.77 29.84 34.91
CA GLY A 4 5.43 30.35 34.56
C GLY A 4 4.92 29.97 33.17
N VAL A 5 5.68 29.21 32.38
CA VAL A 5 5.20 28.66 31.10
C VAL A 5 4.49 27.33 31.35
N ILE A 6 3.21 27.26 30.96
CA ILE A 6 2.46 26.01 30.88
C ILE A 6 2.38 25.65 29.40
N PRO A 7 3.14 24.65 28.92
CA PRO A 7 3.02 24.18 27.56
C PRO A 7 1.66 23.52 27.39
N VAL A 8 0.94 23.93 26.35
CA VAL A 8 -0.30 23.28 25.90
C VAL A 8 -0.03 22.59 24.58
N ASP A 9 -0.70 21.46 24.35
CA ASP A 9 -0.63 20.80 23.07
C ASP A 9 -1.27 21.68 21.99
N SER A 10 -0.66 21.69 20.82
CA SER A 10 -1.08 22.54 19.72
C SER A 10 -1.90 21.72 18.73
N LEU A 11 -3.15 22.12 18.56
CA LEU A 11 -4.00 21.55 17.52
C LEU A 11 -3.71 22.23 16.18
N PHE A 12 -2.82 21.65 15.39
CA PHE A 12 -2.43 22.15 14.06
C PHE A 12 -3.24 21.54 12.90
N SER A 13 -4.41 20.97 13.17
CA SER A 13 -5.30 20.45 12.12
C SER A 13 -6.37 21.49 11.77
N PRO A 14 -6.34 22.09 10.57
CA PRO A 14 -7.39 23.00 10.13
C PRO A 14 -8.68 22.26 9.70
N ILE A 15 -8.66 20.92 9.68
CA ILE A 15 -9.79 20.09 9.29
C ILE A 15 -10.59 19.67 10.52
N LYS A 16 -11.88 20.00 10.54
CA LYS A 16 -12.81 19.67 11.62
C LYS A 16 -13.53 18.35 11.39
N LYS A 17 -13.92 18.06 10.15
CA LYS A 17 -14.65 16.84 9.78
C LYS A 17 -14.45 16.53 8.30
N VAL A 18 -14.46 15.24 7.98
CA VAL A 18 -14.51 14.72 6.61
C VAL A 18 -15.58 13.63 6.55
N ASN A 19 -16.36 13.62 5.48
CA ASN A 19 -17.29 12.56 5.12
C ASN A 19 -17.11 12.20 3.64
N TYR A 20 -17.41 10.97 3.26
CA TYR A 20 -17.36 10.54 1.87
C TYR A 20 -18.48 9.56 1.54
N GLN A 21 -18.92 9.58 0.29
CA GLN A 21 -19.93 8.67 -0.23
C GLN A 21 -19.52 8.18 -1.62
N VAL A 22 -19.67 6.88 -1.85
CA VAL A 22 -19.39 6.22 -3.12
C VAL A 22 -20.71 5.70 -3.68
N GLU A 23 -21.00 6.03 -4.93
CA GLU A 23 -22.23 5.65 -5.61
C GLU A 23 -21.90 5.21 -7.04
N SER A 24 -22.48 4.13 -7.55
CA SER A 24 -22.30 3.79 -8.95
C SER A 24 -22.93 4.84 -9.85
N THR A 25 -22.23 5.22 -10.91
CA THR A 25 -22.62 6.29 -11.79
C THR A 25 -22.46 5.89 -13.26
N ARG A 26 -23.44 6.27 -14.08
CA ARG A 26 -23.37 6.11 -15.53
C ARG A 26 -22.77 7.37 -16.16
N VAL A 27 -21.64 7.22 -16.83
CA VAL A 27 -20.98 8.29 -17.57
C VAL A 27 -21.21 8.08 -19.06
N GLY A 28 -22.21 8.78 -19.60
CA GLY A 28 -22.63 8.62 -20.99
C GLY A 28 -23.28 7.26 -21.24
N LYS A 29 -22.62 6.39 -22.02
CA LYS A 29 -23.11 5.02 -22.34
C LYS A 29 -22.51 3.93 -21.44
N ARG A 30 -21.53 4.28 -20.61
CA ARG A 30 -20.80 3.34 -19.75
C ARG A 30 -21.30 3.43 -18.31
N ASP A 31 -21.55 2.29 -17.68
CA ASP A 31 -22.10 2.14 -16.33
C ASP A 31 -21.14 1.47 -15.34
N ASP A 32 -19.86 1.37 -15.69
CA ASP A 32 -18.78 0.76 -14.91
C ASP A 32 -18.01 1.77 -14.03
N PHE A 33 -18.53 2.98 -13.85
CA PHE A 33 -17.89 4.02 -13.05
C PHE A 33 -18.52 4.16 -11.67
N ASP A 34 -17.69 4.54 -10.71
CA ASP A 34 -18.15 4.99 -9.39
C ASP A 34 -17.90 6.50 -9.22
N LYS A 35 -18.88 7.18 -8.65
CA LYS A 35 -18.80 8.58 -8.24
C LYS A 35 -18.44 8.64 -6.77
N LEU A 36 -17.33 9.31 -6.48
CA LEU A 36 -16.89 9.63 -5.12
C LEU A 36 -17.21 11.08 -4.80
N THR A 37 -17.98 11.31 -3.74
CA THR A 37 -18.32 12.65 -3.24
C THR A 37 -17.69 12.84 -1.86
N PHE A 38 -16.94 13.93 -1.66
CA PHE A 38 -16.37 14.31 -0.38
C PHE A 38 -17.07 15.53 0.20
N GLU A 39 -17.36 15.49 1.50
CA GLU A 39 -17.78 16.65 2.28
C GLU A 39 -16.70 16.95 3.32
N ILE A 40 -16.09 18.14 3.23
CA ILE A 40 -14.93 18.51 4.06
C ILE A 40 -15.26 19.83 4.77
N TRP A 41 -15.14 19.82 6.09
CA TRP A 41 -15.34 21.00 6.93
C TRP A 41 -13.99 21.47 7.47
N THR A 42 -13.61 22.69 7.13
CA THR A 42 -12.39 23.35 7.62
C THR A 42 -12.74 24.46 8.60
N ASP A 43 -11.77 24.90 9.38
CA ASP A 43 -11.86 26.04 10.28
C ASP A 43 -11.72 27.41 9.57
N GLY A 44 -11.51 27.40 8.24
CA GLY A 44 -11.29 28.58 7.41
C GLY A 44 -9.81 28.89 7.13
N SER A 45 -8.87 28.26 7.82
CA SER A 45 -7.42 28.46 7.63
C SER A 45 -6.92 27.90 6.29
N ILE A 46 -7.63 26.90 5.73
CA ILE A 46 -7.38 26.33 4.40
C ILE A 46 -8.71 26.07 3.68
N LYS A 47 -8.72 26.24 2.35
CA LYS A 47 -9.88 25.85 1.54
C LYS A 47 -9.96 24.33 1.44
N PRO A 48 -11.17 23.74 1.46
CA PRO A 48 -11.36 22.30 1.33
C PRO A 48 -10.66 21.67 0.11
N ASN A 49 -10.71 22.34 -1.05
CA ASN A 49 -10.09 21.85 -2.29
C ASN A 49 -8.56 21.81 -2.20
N ASP A 50 -7.96 22.81 -1.55
CA ASP A 50 -6.51 22.89 -1.38
C ASP A 50 -6.03 21.82 -0.38
N ALA A 51 -6.79 21.64 0.70
CA ALA A 51 -6.55 20.56 1.67
C ALA A 51 -6.62 19.17 1.03
N LEU A 52 -7.64 18.91 0.19
CA LEU A 52 -7.75 17.64 -0.54
C LEU A 52 -6.58 17.43 -1.50
N SER A 53 -6.19 18.47 -2.23
CA SER A 53 -5.05 18.41 -3.16
C SER A 53 -3.73 18.12 -2.42
N PHE A 54 -3.55 18.73 -1.25
CA PHE A 54 -2.38 18.48 -0.40
C PHE A 54 -2.38 17.05 0.16
N ALA A 55 -3.53 16.55 0.62
CA ALA A 55 -3.68 15.17 1.08
C ALA A 55 -3.38 14.17 -0.05
N ALA A 56 -3.86 14.41 -1.27
CA ALA A 56 -3.58 13.57 -2.42
C ALA A 56 -2.07 13.54 -2.75
N LYS A 57 -1.39 14.68 -2.66
CA LYS A 57 0.07 14.75 -2.85
C LYS A 57 0.82 13.89 -1.83
N ILE A 58 0.46 14.00 -0.55
CA ILE A 58 1.05 13.19 0.53
C ILE A 58 0.81 11.70 0.28
N LEU A 59 -0.42 11.34 -0.13
CA LEU A 59 -0.78 9.96 -0.43
C LEU A 59 0.08 9.38 -1.56
N VAL A 60 0.23 10.13 -2.66
CA VAL A 60 1.10 9.74 -3.78
C VAL A 60 2.54 9.58 -3.32
N GLU A 61 3.05 10.49 -2.49
CA GLU A 61 4.41 10.41 -1.95
C GLU A 61 4.62 9.15 -1.09
N HIS A 62 3.64 8.75 -0.30
CA HIS A 62 3.69 7.48 0.43
C HIS A 62 3.66 6.28 -0.52
N PHE A 63 2.90 6.33 -1.61
CA PHE A 63 2.86 5.25 -2.59
C PHE A 63 4.15 5.09 -3.40
N LYS A 64 4.96 6.14 -3.54
CA LYS A 64 6.27 6.05 -4.22
C LYS A 64 7.22 5.04 -3.60
N VAL A 65 7.07 4.75 -2.30
CA VAL A 65 7.87 3.71 -1.63
C VAL A 65 7.65 2.34 -2.28
N PHE A 66 6.43 2.05 -2.75
CA PHE A 66 6.12 0.81 -3.46
C PHE A 66 6.68 0.78 -4.88
N GLU A 67 6.76 1.93 -5.56
CA GLU A 67 7.46 2.03 -6.86
C GLU A 67 8.95 1.70 -6.73
N SER A 68 9.59 2.13 -5.63
CA SER A 68 10.98 1.74 -5.33
C SER A 68 11.14 0.31 -4.82
N ALA A 69 10.11 -0.28 -4.20
CA ALA A 69 10.14 -1.68 -3.77
C ALA A 69 10.18 -2.66 -4.95
N ASP A 70 9.65 -2.26 -6.11
CA ASP A 70 9.80 -2.98 -7.39
C ASP A 70 11.23 -2.88 -7.97
N ALA A 71 11.99 -1.85 -7.59
CA ALA A 71 13.41 -1.73 -7.95
C ALA A 71 14.32 -2.56 -7.02
N ASP A 72 13.96 -2.67 -5.75
CA ASP A 72 14.66 -3.51 -4.76
C ASP A 72 14.24 -5.00 -4.80
N THR A 73 13.12 -5.37 -5.43
CA THR A 73 12.75 -6.78 -5.65
C THR A 73 13.66 -7.50 -6.64
N LYS A 74 14.52 -6.78 -7.38
CA LYS A 74 15.66 -7.41 -8.07
C LYS A 74 16.68 -8.03 -7.11
N PHE A 75 16.64 -7.72 -5.81
CA PHE A 75 17.48 -8.36 -4.79
C PHE A 75 16.84 -9.56 -4.09
N SER A 76 15.54 -9.84 -4.29
CA SER A 76 14.86 -10.98 -3.65
C SER A 76 14.62 -12.19 -4.56
N GLU A 77 14.84 -12.10 -5.87
CA GLU A 77 14.83 -13.29 -6.75
C GLU A 77 16.06 -14.20 -6.56
N VAL A 78 17.04 -13.80 -5.73
CA VAL A 78 18.30 -14.56 -5.53
C VAL A 78 18.23 -15.56 -4.36
N MET A 79 17.15 -15.63 -3.59
CA MET A 79 17.06 -16.56 -2.44
C MET A 79 15.76 -17.37 -2.39
N VAL A 80 15.45 -18.05 -3.49
CA VAL A 80 14.72 -19.32 -3.42
C VAL A 80 15.51 -20.34 -4.24
N GLU A 81 16.57 -20.90 -3.67
CA GLU A 81 16.96 -22.25 -4.08
C GLU A 81 15.77 -23.14 -3.72
N LYS A 82 14.97 -23.51 -4.72
CA LYS A 82 14.02 -24.61 -4.60
C LYS A 82 14.84 -25.87 -4.30
N GLU A 83 14.96 -26.22 -3.02
CA GLU A 83 15.42 -27.55 -2.61
C GLU A 83 14.47 -28.67 -3.10
N ASP A 84 13.27 -28.31 -3.57
CA ASP A 84 12.24 -29.27 -3.99
C ASP A 84 12.53 -29.97 -5.32
N ASP A 85 13.22 -29.33 -6.27
CA ASP A 85 13.45 -29.93 -7.62
C ASP A 85 14.33 -31.19 -7.56
N LYS A 86 15.20 -31.32 -6.54
CA LYS A 86 16.04 -32.53 -6.36
C LYS A 86 15.31 -33.67 -5.66
N LYS A 87 14.32 -33.39 -4.81
CA LYS A 87 13.50 -34.43 -4.18
C LYS A 87 12.51 -34.99 -5.19
N GLU A 88 11.81 -34.13 -5.92
CA GLU A 88 10.84 -34.56 -6.94
C GLU A 88 11.48 -35.44 -8.01
N LYS A 89 12.67 -35.08 -8.51
CA LYS A 89 13.42 -35.93 -9.45
C LYS A 89 13.78 -37.31 -8.88
N LYS A 90 14.09 -37.43 -7.58
CA LYS A 90 14.38 -38.74 -6.96
C LYS A 90 13.14 -39.61 -6.77
N LEU A 91 11.96 -39.01 -6.65
CA LEU A 91 10.68 -39.72 -6.56
C LEU A 91 10.23 -40.29 -7.91
N GLU A 92 10.70 -39.72 -9.02
CA GLU A 92 10.39 -40.17 -10.39
C GLU A 92 11.38 -41.20 -10.96
N MET A 93 12.54 -41.40 -10.31
CA MET A 93 13.54 -42.41 -10.72
C MET A 93 13.04 -43.83 -10.41
N THR A 94 13.33 -44.78 -11.30
CA THR A 94 13.01 -46.19 -11.07
C THR A 94 13.93 -46.82 -10.03
N ILE A 95 13.49 -47.93 -9.41
CA ILE A 95 14.20 -48.59 -8.30
C ILE A 95 15.60 -49.05 -8.73
N GLU A 96 15.82 -49.43 -9.99
CA GLU A 96 17.14 -49.82 -10.48
C GLU A 96 18.15 -48.67 -10.58
N GLU A 97 17.69 -47.42 -10.69
CA GLU A 97 18.56 -46.23 -10.77
C GLU A 97 18.90 -45.66 -9.39
N LEU A 98 18.19 -46.11 -8.36
CA LEU A 98 18.52 -45.85 -6.97
C LEU A 98 19.60 -46.87 -6.57
N ASP A 99 20.83 -46.39 -6.38
CA ASP A 99 22.03 -47.18 -6.04
C ASP A 99 21.96 -47.75 -4.59
N LEU A 100 20.88 -48.48 -4.31
CA LEU A 100 20.52 -49.06 -3.02
C LEU A 100 21.24 -50.40 -2.89
N SER A 101 22.30 -50.41 -2.08
CA SER A 101 23.00 -51.64 -1.71
C SER A 101 22.07 -52.55 -0.90
N VAL A 102 21.80 -53.74 -1.44
CA VAL A 102 21.06 -54.80 -0.75
C VAL A 102 21.90 -55.32 0.42
N ARG A 103 21.33 -55.33 1.63
CA ARG A 103 21.87 -56.09 2.78
C ARG A 103 21.18 -57.43 2.89
#